data_AF-A0A397GPI4-F1
#
_entry.id   AF-A0A397GPI4-F1
#
_cell.length_a   1.000
_cell.length_b   1.000
_cell.length_c   1.000
_cell.angle_alpha   90.00
_cell.angle_beta   90.00
_cell.angle_gamma   90.00
#
_symmetry.space_group_name_H-M   'P 1'
#
loop_
_entity.id
_entity.type
_entity.pdbx_description
1 polymer ?
#
loop_
_entity_poly.entity_id
_entity_poly.type
_entity_poly.pdbx_seq_one_letter_code
_entity_poly.pdbx_strand_id
1 'polypeptide(L)'
;MPICIECSYPVSHLYSTYSRADDRSLGKGVRLTQCPRCKRFADKYVEHDFVVLFIDLVLIKPQVYRHLLFNRLGGNNDQFD
;
A
#
# COMPACT_ATOMS: atom_id res chain seq x y z
N MET A 1 10.32 -5.75 -3.37
CA MET A 1 10.67 -4.54 -2.58
C MET A 1 9.69 -3.45 -2.94
N PRO A 2 8.85 -2.98 -2.00
CA PRO A 2 7.82 -2.00 -2.31
C PRO A 2 8.40 -0.61 -2.59
N ILE A 3 7.66 0.20 -3.34
CA ILE A 3 8.06 1.58 -3.67
C ILE A 3 6.98 2.58 -3.28
N CYS A 4 7.39 3.83 -3.11
CA CYS A 4 6.45 4.92 -2.92
C CYS A 4 5.76 5.30 -4.25
N ILE A 5 4.43 5.34 -4.28
CA ILE A 5 3.64 5.70 -5.48
C ILE A 5 3.85 7.15 -5.94
N GLU A 6 4.30 8.02 -5.04
CA GLU A 6 4.49 9.46 -5.27
C GLU A 6 5.89 9.79 -5.82
N CYS A 7 6.94 9.23 -5.22
CA CYS A 7 8.33 9.60 -5.54
C CYS A 7 9.19 8.44 -6.05
N SER A 8 8.60 7.25 -6.22
CA SER A 8 9.28 6.01 -6.65
C SER A 8 10.47 5.60 -5.77
N TYR A 9 10.58 6.16 -4.57
CA TYR A 9 11.63 5.80 -3.62
C TYR A 9 11.33 4.42 -3.02
N PRO A 10 12.31 3.49 -2.96
CA PRO A 10 12.11 2.18 -2.37
C PRO A 10 11.81 2.31 -0.88
N VAL A 11 10.80 1.58 -0.41
CA VAL A 11 10.39 1.53 0.99
C VAL A 11 10.55 0.09 1.48
N SER A 12 10.91 -0.10 2.74
CA SER A 12 11.11 -1.42 3.32
C SER A 12 9.79 -2.19 3.50
N HIS A 13 8.76 -1.53 4.03
CA HIS A 13 7.41 -2.08 4.20
C HIS A 13 6.36 -1.03 3.84
N LEU A 14 5.21 -1.44 3.30
CA LEU A 14 4.08 -0.52 3.01
C LEU A 14 3.19 -0.31 4.23
N TYR A 15 3.06 -1.35 5.04
CA TYR A 15 2.30 -1.33 6.26
C TYR A 15 2.97 -2.25 7.29
N SER A 16 2.87 -1.86 8.57
CA SER A 16 3.22 -2.73 9.69
C SER A 16 1.95 -3.15 10.39
N THR A 17 1.65 -4.45 10.37
CA THR A 17 0.63 -5.06 11.23
C THR A 17 1.24 -5.34 12.59
N TYR A 18 0.73 -4.72 13.65
CA TYR A 18 1.04 -5.17 15.01
C TYR A 18 0.17 -6.40 15.32
N SER A 19 0.76 -7.59 15.26
CA SER A 19 0.10 -8.89 15.52
C SER A 19 -0.27 -9.12 17.00
N ARG A 20 -0.43 -8.07 17.81
CA ARG A 20 -0.63 -8.17 19.28
C ARG A 20 -1.86 -7.44 19.81
N ALA A 21 -2.76 -6.99 18.94
CA ALA A 21 -4.04 -6.42 19.37
C ALA A 21 -5.17 -7.36 18.94
N ASP A 22 -5.31 -8.46 19.67
CA ASP A 22 -6.42 -9.41 19.55
C ASP A 22 -7.69 -8.90 20.28
N ASP A 23 -7.71 -7.62 20.63
CA ASP A 23 -8.91 -6.95 21.13
C ASP A 23 -9.82 -6.64 19.95
N ARG A 24 -10.86 -7.48 19.81
CA ARG A 24 -11.98 -7.36 18.86
C ARG A 24 -12.72 -6.01 18.88
N SER A 25 -12.28 -5.04 19.70
CA SER A 25 -12.83 -3.69 19.85
C SER A 25 -12.03 -2.59 19.15
N LEU A 26 -10.75 -2.81 18.79
CA LEU A 26 -9.93 -1.89 18.00
C LEU A 26 -9.53 -2.61 16.71
N GLY A 27 -10.11 -2.24 15.57
CA GLY A 27 -9.78 -2.83 14.27
C GLY A 27 -8.27 -2.96 14.08
N LYS A 28 -7.82 -4.08 13.47
CA LYS A 28 -6.41 -4.41 13.18
C LYS A 28 -5.60 -3.13 12.97
N GLY A 29 -4.75 -2.77 13.93
CA GLY A 29 -3.96 -1.55 13.90
C GLY A 29 -2.90 -1.62 12.81
N VAL A 30 -3.29 -1.32 11.57
CA VAL A 30 -2.40 -1.19 10.43
C VAL A 30 -1.89 0.24 10.40
N ARG A 31 -0.59 0.44 10.61
CA ARG A 31 0.04 1.76 10.41
C ARG A 31 0.69 1.78 9.03
N LEU A 32 0.21 2.68 8.17
CA LEU A 32 0.82 2.96 6.88
C LEU A 32 2.21 3.55 7.05
N THR A 33 3.15 3.07 6.25
CA THR A 33 4.52 3.59 6.26
C THR A 33 4.60 4.90 5.49
N GLN A 34 5.18 5.92 6.12
CA GLN A 34 5.44 7.20 5.49
C GLN A 34 6.79 7.14 4.74
N CYS A 35 6.83 7.67 3.52
CA CYS A 35 8.06 7.71 2.76
C CYS A 35 9.05 8.71 3.39
N PRO A 36 10.32 8.33 3.64
CA PRO A 36 11.30 9.21 4.26
C PRO A 36 11.69 10.40 3.37
N ARG A 37 11.48 10.29 2.05
CA ARG A 37 11.87 11.33 1.07
C ARG A 37 10.80 12.39 0.87
N CYS A 38 9.58 11.99 0.50
CA CYS A 38 8.50 12.92 0.19
C CYS A 38 7.59 13.20 1.39
N LYS A 39 7.75 12.50 2.53
CA LYS A 39 6.91 12.60 3.72
C LYS A 39 5.41 12.38 3.44
N ARG A 40 5.07 11.77 2.31
CA ARG A 40 3.72 11.29 1.99
C ARG A 40 3.60 9.82 2.35
N PHE A 41 2.37 9.33 2.49
CA PHE A 41 2.14 7.89 2.62
C PHE A 41 2.73 7.16 1.42
N ALA A 42 3.47 6.08 1.69
CA ALA A 42 4.14 5.32 0.64
C ALA A 42 3.14 4.79 -0.39
N ASP A 43 1.97 4.38 0.08
CA ASP A 43 0.89 3.90 -0.75
C ASP A 43 -0.48 4.14 -0.09
N LYS A 44 -1.24 5.09 -0.62
CA LYS A 44 -2.60 5.39 -0.12
C LYS A 44 -3.61 4.33 -0.57
N TYR A 45 -3.35 3.64 -1.68
CA TYR A 45 -4.34 2.75 -2.30
C TYR A 45 -4.54 1.44 -1.55
N VAL A 46 -3.68 1.13 -0.56
CA VAL A 46 -3.83 -0.03 0.33
C VAL A 46 -5.12 0.05 1.17
N GLU A 47 -5.54 1.25 1.58
CA GLU A 47 -6.77 1.46 2.36
C GLU A 47 -8.01 1.69 1.50
N HIS A 48 -7.84 1.92 0.19
CA HIS A 48 -8.95 2.28 -0.69
C HIS A 48 -9.58 1.03 -1.30
N ASP A 49 -10.92 1.06 -1.42
CA ASP A 49 -11.66 0.04 -2.13
C ASP A 49 -11.32 -0.01 -3.63
N PHE A 50 -11.54 -1.18 -4.23
CA PHE A 50 -11.27 -1.45 -5.64
C PHE A 50 -11.96 -0.46 -6.59
N VAL A 51 -13.11 0.10 -6.20
CA VAL A 51 -13.83 1.11 -6.99
C VAL A 51 -12.98 2.36 -7.21
N VAL A 52 -12.28 2.85 -6.17
CA VAL A 52 -11.45 4.05 -6.28
C VAL A 52 -10.19 3.76 -7.10
N LEU A 53 -9.57 2.60 -6.88
CA LEU A 53 -8.47 2.10 -7.71
C LEU A 53 -8.87 2.04 -9.20
N PHE A 54 -10.07 1.54 -9.49
CA PHE A 54 -10.57 1.41 -10.86
C PHE A 54 -10.79 2.76 -11.53
N ILE A 55 -11.40 3.72 -10.83
CA ILE A 55 -11.59 5.08 -11.35
C ILE A 55 -10.24 5.73 -11.68
N ASP A 56 -9.26 5.61 -10.79
CA ASP A 56 -7.92 6.18 -10.99
C ASP A 56 -7.13 5.47 -12.11
N LEU A 57 -7.41 4.19 -12.35
CA LEU A 57 -6.86 3.42 -13.48
C LEU A 57 -7.46 3.87 -14.81
N VAL A 58 -8.77 4.06 -14.88
CA VAL A 58 -9.45 4.61 -16.06
C VAL A 58 -8.98 6.04 -16.35
N LEU A 59 -8.67 6.82 -15.31
CA LEU A 59 -8.08 8.15 -15.41
C LEU A 59 -6.57 8.15 -15.75
N ILE A 60 -5.97 6.97 -15.94
CA ILE A 60 -4.55 6.79 -16.27
C ILE A 60 -3.64 7.54 -15.27
N LYS A 61 -3.98 7.55 -13.98
CA LYS A 61 -3.13 8.21 -12.98
C LYS A 61 -1.85 7.40 -12.77
N PRO A 62 -0.66 8.01 -12.86
CA PRO A 62 0.61 7.28 -12.73
C PRO A 62 0.79 6.60 -11.35
N GLN A 63 0.09 7.10 -10.33
CA GLN A 63 0.14 6.60 -8.97
C GLN A 63 -0.42 5.17 -8.88
N VAL A 64 -1.53 4.89 -9.57
CA VAL A 64 -2.19 3.56 -9.52
C VAL A 64 -1.42 2.51 -10.30
N TYR A 65 -0.75 2.91 -11.40
CA TYR A 65 0.14 2.01 -12.13
C TYR A 65 1.35 1.59 -11.29
N ARG A 66 1.95 2.53 -10.54
CA ARG A 66 3.05 2.20 -9.62
C ARG A 66 2.59 1.27 -8.49
N HIS A 67 1.40 1.50 -7.95
CA HIS A 67 0.76 0.61 -6.98
C HIS A 67 0.59 -0.81 -7.56
N LEU A 68 -0.04 -0.93 -8.73
CA LEU A 68 -0.31 -2.22 -9.37
C LEU A 68 0.97 -2.99 -9.69
N LEU A 69 1.94 -2.34 -10.35
CA LEU A 69 3.16 -2.98 -10.85
C LEU A 69 4.11 -3.39 -9.72
N PHE A 70 4.33 -2.54 -8.72
CA PHE A 70 5.41 -2.73 -7.76
C PHE A 70 4.94 -3.14 -6.37
N ASN A 71 3.75 -2.68 -5.95
CA ASN A 71 3.23 -2.93 -4.61
C ASN A 71 2.19 -4.07 -4.58
N ARG A 72 1.51 -4.35 -5.70
CA ARG A 72 0.49 -5.42 -5.79
C ARG A 72 0.99 -6.67 -6.53
N LEU A 73 1.62 -6.53 -7.69
CA LEU A 73 2.15 -7.65 -8.47
C LEU A 73 3.50 -8.16 -7.93
N GLY A 74 4.33 -7.28 -7.36
CA GLY A 74 5.64 -7.64 -6.81
C GLY A 74 5.64 -8.18 -5.37
N GLY A 75 4.46 -8.27 -4.73
CA GLY A 75 4.30 -8.73 -3.34
C GLY A 75 3.60 -10.08 -3.16
N ASN A 76 3.09 -10.69 -4.24
CA ASN A 76 2.39 -11.98 -4.18
C ASN A 76 3.37 -13.16 -4.15
N ASN A 77 4.10 -13.32 -3.04
CA ASN A 77 4.76 -14.59 -2.74
C ASN A 77 4.10 -15.38 -1.59
N ASP A 78 3.09 -14.87 -0.87
CA ASP A 78 2.57 -15.58 0.32
C ASP A 78 1.04 -15.57 0.46
N GLN A 79 0.27 -15.96 -0.58
CA GLN A 79 -1.11 -16.43 -0.35
C GLN A 79 -1.66 -17.28 -1.51
N PHE A 80 -1.07 -18.45 -1.72
CA PHE A 80 -1.79 -19.62 -2.27
C PHE A 80 -1.33 -20.85 -1.48
N ASP A 81 -1.74 -20.91 -0.22
CA ASP A 81 -1.93 -22.14 0.55
C ASP A 81 -3.35 -22.09 1.16
#